data_AF-A0A653YQ07-F1
#
_entry.id   AF-A0A653YQ07-F1
#
_cell.length_a   1.000
_cell.length_b   1.000
_cell.length_c   1.000
_cell.angle_alpha   90.00
_cell.angle_beta   90.00
_cell.angle_gamma   90.00
#
_symmetry.space_group_name_H-M   'P 1'
#
loop_
_entity.id
_entity.type
_entity.pdbx_description
1 polymer ?
#
loop_
_entity_poly.entity_id
_entity_poly.type
_entity_poly.pdbx_seq_one_letter_code
_entity_poly.pdbx_strand_id
1 'polypeptide(L)'
;MLARLIALSAAAWLLIGAAPQVASVPPAPSVLIFSHTTGYRHASIEPATEAIRAIAKQEGLLVVASEDPALFDDPAALARFDAIVLLSNTTKPDDPASEWWLGARRDALQRFVRDGGGIVAIHAAADSHHHWPWYTRMIGGRFARHPDGTPEGAVTKTPRAHPSTAPLPDAFRIEDEWYWFADLSPSVDMLLTLDPASIGEKDPNPVALAWAHRFEGGRVFYTGLGHRPESWADPRVLAHVRGGLAWAAGTAKAPAMVVIDQRDKVRDEPPPHGAIGMSTAYRISDAVPARTMEFRRRDLHVGAAIGIHPIDHDEVYYVLAGEGDVTSDGVTRRLKRGMAAYLYTGAEVGIRQVGSEPLSLIISYPISEK
;
A
#
# COMPACT_ATOMS: atom_id res chain seq x y z
N MET A 1 -11.03 -83.48 -23.67
CA MET A 1 -10.45 -83.44 -22.31
C MET A 1 -9.27 -82.47 -22.33
N LEU A 2 -9.24 -81.57 -21.34
CA LEU A 2 -8.19 -80.66 -20.83
C LEU A 2 -6.84 -80.57 -21.60
N ALA A 3 -6.20 -79.41 -21.79
CA ALA A 3 -5.89 -78.42 -20.75
C ALA A 3 -5.66 -77.00 -21.32
N ARG A 4 -6.15 -75.98 -20.60
CA ARG A 4 -5.82 -74.55 -20.81
C ARG A 4 -4.53 -74.22 -20.06
N LEU A 5 -3.55 -73.65 -20.76
CA LEU A 5 -2.38 -73.00 -20.15
C LEU A 5 -2.79 -71.63 -19.57
N ILE A 6 -2.59 -71.44 -18.27
CA ILE A 6 -2.71 -70.15 -17.59
C ILE A 6 -1.29 -69.57 -17.51
N ALA A 7 -1.05 -68.45 -18.21
CA ALA A 7 0.15 -67.66 -18.04
C ALA A 7 -0.04 -66.71 -16.84
N LEU A 8 0.77 -66.86 -15.80
CA LEU A 8 0.86 -65.87 -14.72
C LEU A 8 1.78 -64.73 -15.15
N SER A 9 1.24 -63.53 -15.33
CA SER A 9 2.01 -62.28 -15.37
C SER A 9 2.13 -61.73 -13.94
N ALA A 10 3.35 -61.69 -13.41
CA ALA A 10 3.65 -61.02 -12.15
C ALA A 10 3.72 -59.50 -12.40
N ALA A 11 2.69 -58.76 -11.99
CA ALA A 11 2.71 -57.30 -11.96
C ALA A 11 3.44 -56.83 -10.69
N ALA A 12 4.66 -56.32 -10.84
CA ALA A 12 5.38 -55.63 -9.77
C ALA A 12 4.78 -54.22 -9.61
N TRP A 13 4.10 -53.98 -8.48
CA TRP A 13 3.65 -52.65 -8.09
C TRP A 13 4.84 -51.88 -7.51
N LEU A 14 5.45 -50.98 -8.29
CA LEU A 14 6.34 -49.97 -7.74
C LEU A 14 5.51 -48.92 -7.00
N LEU A 15 5.52 -48.98 -5.66
CA LEU A 15 5.10 -47.88 -4.81
C LEU A 15 6.15 -46.76 -4.93
N ILE A 16 5.88 -45.77 -5.78
CA ILE A 16 6.62 -44.51 -5.78
C ILE A 16 6.17 -43.75 -4.53
N GLY A 17 6.95 -43.84 -3.45
CA GLY A 17 6.74 -43.01 -2.27
C GLY A 17 6.99 -41.56 -2.62
N ALA A 18 5.94 -40.74 -2.60
CA ALA A 18 6.09 -39.28 -2.68
C ALA A 18 6.86 -38.81 -1.44
N ALA A 19 8.06 -38.26 -1.64
CA ALA A 19 8.78 -37.59 -0.57
C ALA A 19 7.92 -36.43 -0.04
N PRO A 20 7.88 -36.19 1.29
CA PRO A 20 7.13 -35.07 1.83
C PRO A 20 7.74 -33.77 1.27
N GLN A 21 6.93 -33.00 0.52
CA GLN A 21 7.25 -31.61 0.22
C GLN A 21 7.32 -30.87 1.55
N VAL A 22 8.54 -30.53 1.98
CA VAL A 22 8.74 -29.54 3.04
C VAL A 22 8.28 -28.22 2.43
N ALA A 23 7.09 -27.76 2.81
CA ALA A 23 6.63 -26.42 2.46
C ALA A 23 7.69 -25.44 2.97
N SER A 24 8.35 -24.71 2.05
CA SER A 24 9.27 -23.65 2.41
C SER A 24 8.47 -22.62 3.19
N VAL A 25 8.78 -22.45 4.48
CA VAL A 25 8.23 -21.34 5.26
C VAL A 25 8.69 -20.06 4.57
N PRO A 26 7.77 -19.20 4.08
CA PRO A 26 8.17 -17.94 3.49
C PRO A 26 8.99 -17.13 4.51
N PRO A 27 10.01 -16.38 4.06
CA PRO A 27 10.81 -15.58 4.97
C PRO A 27 9.90 -14.64 5.77
N ALA A 28 10.18 -14.51 7.07
CA ALA A 28 9.39 -13.63 7.93
C ALA A 28 9.45 -12.19 7.38
N PRO A 29 8.31 -11.48 7.27
CA PRO A 29 8.31 -10.14 6.74
C PRO A 29 9.23 -9.23 7.55
N SER A 30 9.93 -8.31 6.90
CA SER A 30 11.00 -7.52 7.52
C SER A 30 10.81 -6.02 7.36
N VAL A 31 11.22 -5.27 8.39
CA VAL A 31 11.02 -3.83 8.51
C VAL A 31 12.35 -3.14 8.76
N LEU A 32 12.59 -2.04 8.05
CA LEU A 32 13.69 -1.13 8.32
C LEU A 32 13.18 0.07 9.12
N ILE A 33 13.69 0.29 10.33
CA ILE A 33 13.54 1.57 11.04
C ILE A 33 14.71 2.47 10.61
N PHE A 34 14.39 3.58 9.95
CA PHE A 34 15.37 4.54 9.48
C PHE A 34 15.17 5.90 10.17
N SER A 35 16.18 6.39 10.89
CA SER A 35 16.05 7.57 11.76
C SER A 35 17.18 8.59 11.61
N HIS A 36 17.86 8.60 10.46
CA HIS A 36 18.86 9.61 10.13
C HIS A 36 18.25 11.03 10.14
N THR A 37 19.00 12.00 10.68
CA THR A 37 18.63 13.42 10.70
C THR A 37 19.85 14.30 10.43
N THR A 38 19.69 15.37 9.66
CA THR A 38 20.65 16.48 9.57
C THR A 38 20.04 17.81 10.01
N GLY A 39 18.73 17.83 10.28
CA GLY A 39 17.98 18.88 10.97
C GLY A 39 17.85 18.61 12.47
N TYR A 40 16.66 18.88 13.03
CA TYR A 40 16.39 18.67 14.46
C TYR A 40 16.33 17.18 14.82
N ARG A 41 17.10 16.78 15.84
CA ARG A 41 17.12 15.40 16.36
C ARG A 41 16.12 15.25 17.51
N HIS A 42 15.04 14.53 17.26
CA HIS A 42 13.99 14.31 18.25
C HIS A 42 14.43 13.32 19.35
N ALA A 43 14.17 13.65 20.61
CA ALA A 43 14.44 12.78 21.76
C ALA A 43 13.57 11.51 21.77
N SER A 44 12.45 11.50 21.04
CA SER A 44 11.55 10.35 20.93
C SER A 44 12.08 9.21 20.06
N ILE A 45 13.11 9.42 19.22
CA ILE A 45 13.57 8.40 18.26
C ILE A 45 14.03 7.11 18.96
N GLU A 46 14.74 7.21 20.08
CA GLU A 46 15.18 6.03 20.84
C GLU A 46 14.01 5.24 21.45
N PRO A 47 13.13 5.84 22.29
CA PRO A 47 11.98 5.11 22.83
C PRO A 47 11.02 4.63 21.73
N ALA A 48 10.88 5.37 20.64
CA ALA A 48 10.13 4.94 19.47
C ALA A 48 10.72 3.69 18.80
N THR A 49 12.04 3.66 18.62
CA THR A 49 12.73 2.51 18.01
C THR A 49 12.47 1.25 18.85
N GLU A 50 12.59 1.34 20.17
CA GLU A 50 12.32 0.20 21.06
C GLU A 50 10.85 -0.23 21.05
N ALA A 51 9.91 0.72 21.08
CA ALA A 51 8.49 0.44 20.98
C ALA A 51 8.13 -0.25 19.65
N ILE A 52 8.66 0.24 18.54
CA ILE A 52 8.40 -0.33 17.21
C ILE A 52 9.04 -1.72 17.08
N ARG A 53 10.24 -1.95 17.64
CA ARG A 53 10.83 -3.30 17.74
C ARG A 53 9.94 -4.26 18.52
N ALA A 54 9.39 -3.81 19.65
CA ALA A 54 8.48 -4.63 20.45
C ALA A 54 7.19 -4.96 19.70
N ILE A 55 6.59 -3.97 19.02
CA ILE A 55 5.42 -4.14 18.14
C ILE A 55 5.74 -5.16 17.04
N ALA A 56 6.82 -4.95 16.29
CA ALA A 56 7.22 -5.80 15.19
C ALA A 56 7.45 -7.25 15.63
N LYS A 57 8.10 -7.46 16.78
CA LYS A 57 8.27 -8.79 17.36
C LYS A 57 6.94 -9.48 17.65
N GLN A 58 5.94 -8.76 18.15
CA GLN A 58 4.60 -9.31 18.41
C GLN A 58 3.86 -9.69 17.12
N GLU A 59 4.14 -8.99 16.03
CA GLU A 59 3.59 -9.26 14.69
C GLU A 59 4.42 -10.29 13.90
N GLY A 60 5.49 -10.84 14.48
CA GLY A 60 6.37 -11.80 13.81
C GLY A 60 7.27 -11.18 12.72
N LEU A 61 7.49 -9.87 12.77
CA LEU A 61 8.30 -9.12 11.82
C LEU A 61 9.78 -9.08 12.26
N LEU A 62 10.69 -9.26 11.31
CA LEU A 62 12.12 -9.00 11.53
C LEU A 62 12.38 -7.49 11.46
N VAL A 63 13.28 -6.97 12.31
CA VAL A 63 13.57 -5.52 12.35
C VAL A 63 15.06 -5.23 12.26
N VAL A 64 15.41 -4.38 11.30
CA VAL A 64 16.70 -3.70 11.22
C VAL A 64 16.47 -2.24 11.56
N ALA A 65 17.31 -1.64 12.42
CA ALA A 65 17.34 -0.20 12.58
C ALA A 65 18.67 0.34 12.05
N SER A 66 18.62 1.45 11.34
CA SER A 66 19.79 2.10 10.79
C SER A 66 19.59 3.62 10.77
N GLU A 67 20.70 4.33 10.87
CA GLU A 67 20.79 5.76 10.58
C GLU A 67 21.75 6.01 9.41
N ASP A 68 22.30 4.97 8.78
CA ASP A 68 23.28 5.11 7.70
C ASP A 68 22.60 5.21 6.33
N PRO A 69 22.67 6.35 5.63
CA PRO A 69 22.11 6.51 4.29
C PRO A 69 22.74 5.57 3.26
N ALA A 70 23.94 5.02 3.51
CA ALA A 70 24.59 4.07 2.62
C ALA A 70 23.78 2.77 2.41
N LEU A 71 22.83 2.47 3.30
CA LEU A 71 21.89 1.37 3.10
C LEU A 71 21.06 1.51 1.81
N PHE A 72 20.89 2.74 1.31
CA PHE A 72 20.16 3.03 0.07
C PHE A 72 21.04 3.03 -1.17
N ASP A 73 22.35 2.76 -1.02
CA ASP A 73 23.26 2.55 -2.16
C ASP A 73 23.08 1.16 -2.78
N ASP A 74 22.46 0.22 -2.05
CA ASP A 74 22.16 -1.14 -2.51
C ASP A 74 20.64 -1.39 -2.59
N PRO A 75 20.02 -1.26 -3.78
CA PRO A 75 18.60 -1.57 -3.97
C PRO A 75 18.22 -3.00 -3.61
N ALA A 76 19.13 -3.98 -3.70
CA ALA A 76 18.85 -5.36 -3.31
C ALA A 76 18.73 -5.50 -1.79
N ALA A 77 19.51 -4.72 -1.03
CA ALA A 77 19.37 -4.64 0.42
C ALA A 77 18.04 -4.03 0.86
N LEU A 78 17.47 -3.11 0.07
CA LEU A 78 16.14 -2.55 0.34
C LEU A 78 15.01 -3.52 0.01
N ALA A 79 15.15 -4.29 -1.08
CA ALA A 79 14.12 -5.22 -1.57
C ALA A 79 13.77 -6.35 -0.58
N ARG A 80 14.60 -6.61 0.43
CA ARG A 80 14.29 -7.59 1.49
C ARG A 80 13.25 -7.11 2.50
N PHE A 81 13.00 -5.80 2.56
CA PHE A 81 12.07 -5.20 3.51
C PHE A 81 10.68 -5.05 2.90
N ASP A 82 9.65 -5.33 3.70
CA ASP A 82 8.25 -5.10 3.33
C ASP A 82 7.82 -3.65 3.63
N ALA A 83 8.47 -3.03 4.62
CA ALA A 83 8.24 -1.63 4.96
C ALA A 83 9.49 -0.93 5.49
N ILE A 84 9.56 0.39 5.24
CA ILE A 84 10.51 1.31 5.85
C ILE A 84 9.73 2.24 6.78
N VAL A 85 10.10 2.27 8.05
CA VAL A 85 9.67 3.29 9.00
C VAL A 85 10.62 4.47 8.91
N LEU A 86 10.10 5.60 8.47
CA LEU A 86 10.76 6.90 8.53
C LEU A 86 10.45 7.52 9.88
N LEU A 87 11.38 7.39 10.81
CA LEU A 87 11.16 7.73 12.21
C LEU A 87 11.77 9.09 12.53
N SER A 88 10.93 10.13 12.45
CA SER A 88 11.29 11.52 12.77
C SER A 88 12.57 12.02 12.06
N ASN A 89 12.78 11.57 10.82
CA ASN A 89 13.83 12.07 9.95
C ASN A 89 13.65 13.55 9.67
N THR A 90 14.70 14.36 9.71
CA THR A 90 14.63 15.80 9.44
C THR A 90 15.81 16.31 8.63
N THR A 91 15.54 17.19 7.66
CA THR A 91 16.55 17.97 6.93
C THR A 91 16.38 19.46 7.27
N LYS A 92 17.28 20.31 6.79
CA LYS A 92 17.14 21.76 6.92
C LYS A 92 16.47 22.36 5.67
N PRO A 93 15.33 23.05 5.81
CA PRO A 93 14.64 23.66 4.66
C PRO A 93 15.46 24.72 3.93
N ASP A 94 16.35 25.43 4.63
CA ASP A 94 17.19 26.51 4.13
C ASP A 94 18.56 26.03 3.63
N ASP A 95 18.87 24.74 3.77
CA ASP A 95 20.14 24.15 3.35
C ASP A 95 19.90 22.85 2.55
N PRO A 96 19.83 22.92 1.20
CA PRO A 96 19.67 21.74 0.35
C PRO A 96 20.77 20.69 0.52
N ALA A 97 21.97 21.06 0.99
CA ALA A 97 23.07 20.12 1.21
C ALA A 97 22.86 19.26 2.46
N SER A 98 21.88 19.61 3.30
CA SER A 98 21.46 18.78 4.43
C SER A 98 20.72 17.50 3.98
N GLU A 99 20.26 17.40 2.73
CA GLU A 99 19.58 16.20 2.22
C GLU A 99 20.56 15.04 1.97
N TRP A 100 20.26 13.85 2.49
CA TRP A 100 21.12 12.66 2.39
C TRP A 100 20.65 11.60 1.38
N TRP A 101 19.38 11.59 0.99
CA TRP A 101 18.91 10.96 -0.24
C TRP A 101 19.16 11.86 -1.45
N LEU A 102 20.25 11.56 -2.15
CA LEU A 102 20.68 12.18 -3.39
C LEU A 102 20.93 11.11 -4.45
N GLY A 103 20.83 11.49 -5.73
CA GLY A 103 21.16 10.63 -6.87
C GLY A 103 20.52 9.23 -6.78
N ALA A 104 21.36 8.19 -6.93
CA ALA A 104 20.93 6.79 -6.95
C ALA A 104 20.14 6.36 -5.70
N ARG A 105 20.37 6.98 -4.53
CA ARG A 105 19.61 6.65 -3.32
C ARG A 105 18.15 7.11 -3.40
N ARG A 106 17.88 8.24 -4.08
CA ARG A 106 16.51 8.65 -4.40
C ARG A 106 15.85 7.59 -5.27
N ASP A 107 16.52 7.18 -6.33
CA ASP A 107 16.02 6.15 -7.26
C ASP A 107 15.74 4.82 -6.55
N ALA A 108 16.60 4.43 -5.60
CA ALA A 108 16.42 3.22 -4.79
C ALA A 108 15.13 3.28 -3.94
N LEU A 109 14.87 4.38 -3.23
CA LEU A 109 13.64 4.57 -2.47
C LEU A 109 12.40 4.64 -3.38
N GLN A 110 12.50 5.34 -4.52
CA GLN A 110 11.39 5.39 -5.49
C GLN A 110 11.05 4.00 -6.02
N ARG A 111 12.08 3.23 -6.38
CA ARG A 111 11.89 1.85 -6.84
C ARG A 111 11.28 0.98 -5.75
N PHE A 112 11.77 1.05 -4.52
CA PHE A 112 11.19 0.32 -3.39
C PHE A 112 9.68 0.57 -3.26
N VAL A 113 9.26 1.83 -3.34
CA VAL A 113 7.84 2.21 -3.27
C VAL A 113 7.07 1.73 -4.51
N ARG A 114 7.65 1.85 -5.72
CA ARG A 114 7.02 1.37 -6.97
C ARG A 114 6.85 -0.14 -7.00
N ASP A 115 7.83 -0.85 -6.48
CA ASP A 115 7.82 -2.29 -6.27
C ASP A 115 6.91 -2.67 -5.08
N GLY A 116 6.11 -1.73 -4.56
CA GLY A 116 5.00 -1.92 -3.63
C GLY A 116 5.38 -2.06 -2.15
N GLY A 117 6.61 -1.67 -1.81
CA GLY A 117 7.08 -1.53 -0.43
C GLY A 117 6.26 -0.49 0.35
N GLY A 118 6.17 -0.71 1.66
CA GLY A 118 5.44 0.15 2.59
C GLY A 118 6.29 1.27 3.16
N ILE A 119 5.69 2.43 3.42
CA ILE A 119 6.28 3.53 4.19
C ILE A 119 5.41 3.81 5.40
N VAL A 120 6.04 3.86 6.57
CA VAL A 120 5.45 4.35 7.83
C VAL A 120 6.20 5.62 8.20
N ALA A 121 5.62 6.78 7.91
CA ALA A 121 6.21 8.07 8.22
C ALA A 121 5.69 8.60 9.55
N ILE A 122 6.59 8.90 10.47
CA ILE A 122 6.24 9.26 11.84
C ILE A 122 6.77 10.65 12.15
N HIS A 123 5.86 11.49 12.65
CA HIS A 123 6.09 12.82 13.16
C HIS A 123 6.88 13.69 12.18
N ALA A 124 8.15 13.97 12.49
CA ALA A 124 9.01 14.86 11.72
C ALA A 124 9.47 14.28 10.38
N ALA A 125 9.13 13.04 10.02
CA ALA A 125 9.39 12.53 8.68
C ALA A 125 8.79 13.41 7.55
N ALA A 126 7.76 14.22 7.84
CA ALA A 126 7.22 15.22 6.91
C ALA A 126 8.03 16.55 6.85
N ASP A 127 8.99 16.73 7.76
CA ASP A 127 9.95 17.85 7.86
C ASP A 127 11.33 17.45 7.30
N SER A 128 11.31 16.74 6.17
CA SER A 128 12.53 16.23 5.53
C SER A 128 12.43 16.34 4.02
N HIS A 129 13.59 16.43 3.36
CA HIS A 129 13.74 16.45 1.90
C HIS A 129 12.90 17.52 1.19
N HIS A 130 12.96 18.76 1.70
CA HIS A 130 12.17 19.90 1.20
C HIS A 130 12.39 20.23 -0.29
N HIS A 131 13.55 19.88 -0.85
CA HIS A 131 13.93 20.12 -2.25
C HIS A 131 13.71 18.89 -3.13
N TRP A 132 12.92 17.93 -2.65
CA TRP A 132 12.53 16.74 -3.40
C TRP A 132 11.01 16.61 -3.47
N PRO A 133 10.34 17.24 -4.45
CA PRO A 133 8.88 17.23 -4.56
C PRO A 133 8.25 15.83 -4.61
N TRP A 134 8.98 14.82 -5.09
CA TRP A 134 8.51 13.44 -5.07
C TRP A 134 8.35 12.91 -3.64
N TYR A 135 9.27 13.24 -2.71
CA TYR A 135 9.18 12.86 -1.31
C TYR A 135 7.95 13.47 -0.65
N THR A 136 7.70 14.77 -0.85
CA THR A 136 6.48 15.44 -0.37
C THR A 136 5.21 14.72 -0.84
N ARG A 137 5.14 14.38 -2.14
CA ARG A 137 3.99 13.65 -2.69
C ARG A 137 3.86 12.23 -2.12
N MET A 138 4.98 11.54 -1.88
CA MET A 138 4.99 10.22 -1.26
C MET A 138 4.47 10.28 0.18
N ILE A 139 4.97 11.19 1.01
CA ILE A 139 4.46 11.38 2.38
C ILE A 139 2.99 11.82 2.35
N GLY A 140 2.60 12.62 1.34
CA GLY A 140 1.25 13.12 1.13
C GLY A 140 1.04 14.55 1.64
N GLY A 141 2.08 15.16 2.20
CA GLY A 141 2.13 16.54 2.68
C GLY A 141 3.51 16.86 3.23
N ARG A 142 3.83 18.15 3.40
CA ARG A 142 5.10 18.63 3.95
C ARG A 142 4.87 19.50 5.17
N PHE A 143 5.71 19.39 6.19
CA PHE A 143 5.67 20.28 7.35
C PHE A 143 5.70 21.76 6.92
N ALA A 144 4.83 22.55 7.54
CA ALA A 144 4.72 23.99 7.33
C ALA A 144 4.95 24.79 8.62
N ARG A 145 4.35 24.37 9.74
CA ARG A 145 4.51 25.01 11.05
C ARG A 145 3.93 24.13 12.17
N HIS A 146 4.27 24.47 13.40
CA HIS A 146 3.65 23.97 14.64
C HIS A 146 3.48 25.13 15.65
N PRO A 147 2.58 25.02 16.63
CA PRO A 147 2.50 25.94 17.76
C PRO A 147 3.61 25.65 18.77
N ASP A 148 3.79 26.53 19.75
CA ASP A 148 4.79 26.35 20.80
C ASP A 148 4.41 25.19 21.75
N GLY A 149 5.40 24.35 22.06
CA GLY A 149 5.28 23.28 23.07
C GLY A 149 4.46 22.08 22.62
N THR A 150 3.98 21.30 23.60
CA THR A 150 3.24 20.05 23.35
C THR A 150 1.88 20.03 24.09
N PRO A 151 0.96 20.95 23.77
CA PRO A 151 -0.31 21.06 24.49
C PRO A 151 -1.19 19.82 24.29
N GLU A 152 -2.09 19.57 25.25
CA GLU A 152 -3.07 18.49 25.13
C GLU A 152 -4.15 18.84 24.09
N GLY A 153 -4.17 18.12 22.97
CA GLY A 153 -5.10 18.32 21.86
C GLY A 153 -6.22 17.30 21.82
N ALA A 154 -7.39 17.72 21.32
CA ALA A 154 -8.53 16.87 21.06
C ALA A 154 -8.44 16.27 19.65
N VAL A 155 -8.31 14.95 19.58
CA VAL A 155 -8.18 14.17 18.36
C VAL A 155 -9.49 13.44 18.07
N THR A 156 -9.92 13.49 16.81
CA THR A 156 -11.10 12.78 16.32
C THR A 156 -10.71 11.82 15.21
N LYS A 157 -11.27 10.61 15.26
CA LYS A 157 -11.16 9.59 14.22
C LYS A 157 -12.16 9.88 13.10
N THR A 158 -11.70 9.81 11.85
CA THR A 158 -12.61 9.92 10.71
C THR A 158 -13.41 8.61 10.54
N PRO A 159 -14.53 8.62 9.81
CA PRO A 159 -15.29 7.40 9.51
C PRO A 159 -14.52 6.35 8.67
N ARG A 160 -13.29 6.66 8.21
CA ARG A 160 -12.51 5.76 7.37
C ARG A 160 -11.99 4.59 8.19
N ALA A 161 -12.40 3.39 7.82
CA ALA A 161 -11.87 2.16 8.41
C ALA A 161 -10.39 1.97 8.02
N HIS A 162 -9.52 1.85 9.02
CA HIS A 162 -8.11 1.58 8.82
C HIS A 162 -7.54 0.83 10.04
N PRO A 163 -6.59 -0.13 9.87
CA PRO A 163 -6.05 -0.88 11.00
C PRO A 163 -5.41 0.00 12.09
N SER A 164 -4.83 1.14 11.71
CA SER A 164 -4.24 2.10 12.66
C SER A 164 -5.28 2.84 13.52
N THR A 165 -6.54 2.93 13.11
CA THR A 165 -7.58 3.63 13.89
C THR A 165 -8.65 2.70 14.43
N ALA A 166 -8.69 1.44 13.98
CA ALA A 166 -9.59 0.41 14.48
C ALA A 166 -9.60 0.26 16.02
N PRO A 167 -8.44 0.23 16.72
CA PRO A 167 -8.42 0.06 18.18
C PRO A 167 -8.63 1.37 18.96
N LEU A 168 -8.71 2.52 18.28
CA LEU A 168 -8.82 3.83 18.92
C LEU A 168 -10.30 4.18 19.20
N PRO A 169 -10.58 4.90 20.30
CA PRO A 169 -11.89 5.52 20.47
C PRO A 169 -12.15 6.57 19.38
N ASP A 170 -13.42 6.87 19.12
CA ASP A 170 -13.80 7.84 18.09
C ASP A 170 -13.28 9.26 18.36
N ALA A 171 -13.10 9.61 19.64
CA ALA A 171 -12.43 10.83 20.06
C ALA A 171 -11.60 10.60 21.34
N PHE A 172 -10.48 11.31 21.46
CA PHE A 172 -9.61 11.26 22.64
C PHE A 172 -8.76 12.53 22.76
N ARG A 173 -8.18 12.75 23.95
CA ARG A 173 -7.19 13.80 24.18
C ARG A 173 -5.81 13.20 24.42
N ILE A 174 -4.77 13.85 23.92
CA ILE A 174 -3.37 13.44 24.08
C ILE A 174 -2.47 14.68 24.03
N GLU A 175 -1.35 14.67 24.76
CA GLU A 175 -0.31 15.69 24.64
C GLU A 175 0.70 15.28 23.56
N ASP A 176 0.95 16.16 22.59
CA ASP A 176 1.95 15.95 21.54
C ASP A 176 2.30 17.30 20.87
N GLU A 177 3.21 17.30 19.91
CA GLU A 177 3.47 18.46 19.03
C GLU A 177 2.60 18.38 17.77
N TRP A 178 2.00 19.51 17.37
CA TRP A 178 0.93 19.53 16.37
C TRP A 178 1.34 20.22 15.08
N TYR A 179 1.31 19.49 13.96
CA TYR A 179 1.79 20.00 12.68
C TYR A 179 0.68 20.47 11.76
N TRP A 180 0.97 21.55 11.05
CA TRP A 180 0.26 21.96 9.86
C TRP A 180 1.10 21.63 8.63
N PHE A 181 0.41 21.33 7.54
CA PHE A 181 1.04 20.83 6.33
C PHE A 181 0.78 21.75 5.15
N ALA A 182 1.83 22.02 4.40
CA ALA A 182 1.76 22.51 3.04
C ALA A 182 1.63 21.33 2.07
N ASP A 183 1.06 21.58 0.89
CA ASP A 183 0.95 20.59 -0.19
C ASP A 183 0.28 19.26 0.22
N LEU A 184 -0.61 19.30 1.23
CA LEU A 184 -1.38 18.14 1.64
C LEU A 184 -2.25 17.67 0.47
N SER A 185 -2.02 16.45 0.00
CA SER A 185 -2.76 15.92 -1.14
C SER A 185 -4.23 15.70 -0.78
N PRO A 186 -5.18 16.15 -1.62
CA PRO A 186 -6.60 15.90 -1.39
C PRO A 186 -6.99 14.42 -1.59
N SER A 187 -6.08 13.59 -2.12
CA SER A 187 -6.33 12.17 -2.37
C SER A 187 -5.92 11.26 -1.21
N VAL A 188 -5.42 11.80 -0.10
CA VAL A 188 -5.09 10.96 1.07
C VAL A 188 -6.36 10.52 1.77
N ASP A 189 -6.37 9.29 2.26
CA ASP A 189 -7.40 8.83 3.19
C ASP A 189 -7.09 9.41 4.57
N MET A 190 -7.78 10.48 4.95
CA MET A 190 -7.66 11.08 6.28
C MET A 190 -8.15 10.11 7.36
N LEU A 191 -7.34 9.89 8.41
CA LEU A 191 -7.61 8.91 9.46
C LEU A 191 -7.87 9.54 10.83
N LEU A 192 -7.05 10.53 11.20
CA LEU A 192 -7.19 11.31 12.43
C LEU A 192 -7.09 12.79 12.12
N THR A 193 -7.85 13.60 12.85
CA THR A 193 -7.78 15.06 12.82
C THR A 193 -7.68 15.65 14.22
N LEU A 194 -6.94 16.73 14.36
CA LEU A 194 -6.89 17.58 15.55
C LEU A 194 -7.94 18.69 15.47
N ASP A 195 -8.62 18.98 16.57
CA ASP A 195 -9.37 20.23 16.76
C ASP A 195 -8.41 21.37 17.16
N PRO A 196 -8.17 22.38 16.31
CA PRO A 196 -7.24 23.47 16.63
C PRO A 196 -7.64 24.28 17.86
N ALA A 197 -8.95 24.48 18.08
CA ALA A 197 -9.44 25.26 19.20
C ALA A 197 -9.06 24.62 20.55
N SER A 198 -8.91 23.30 20.58
CA SER A 198 -8.53 22.55 21.78
C SER A 198 -7.12 22.86 22.29
N ILE A 199 -6.27 23.46 21.45
CA ILE A 199 -4.90 23.89 21.76
C ILE A 199 -4.70 25.40 21.61
N GLY A 200 -5.78 26.17 21.50
CA GLY A 200 -5.73 27.63 21.40
C GLY A 200 -5.49 28.20 20.01
N GLU A 201 -5.48 27.37 18.97
CA GLU A 201 -5.36 27.79 17.58
C GLU A 201 -6.71 28.25 17.01
N LYS A 202 -6.68 29.20 16.06
CA LYS A 202 -7.89 29.86 15.53
C LYS A 202 -8.36 29.28 14.20
N ASP A 203 -7.69 28.25 13.69
CA ASP A 203 -8.07 27.59 12.45
C ASP A 203 -9.50 27.03 12.56
N PRO A 204 -10.42 27.38 11.65
CA PRO A 204 -11.82 27.01 11.76
C PRO A 204 -12.10 25.55 11.37
N ASN A 205 -11.13 24.87 10.77
CA ASN A 205 -11.26 23.52 10.25
C ASN A 205 -10.38 22.54 11.04
N PRO A 206 -10.82 21.28 11.24
CA PRO A 206 -9.96 20.24 11.78
C PRO A 206 -8.67 20.09 10.97
N VAL A 207 -7.56 19.89 11.66
CA VAL A 207 -6.23 19.79 11.06
C VAL A 207 -5.87 18.32 10.88
N ALA A 208 -5.30 17.98 9.73
CA ALA A 208 -4.83 16.63 9.44
C ALA A 208 -3.80 16.18 10.47
N LEU A 209 -4.00 15.02 11.09
CA LEU A 209 -3.05 14.46 12.06
C LEU A 209 -2.46 13.13 11.58
N ALA A 210 -3.28 12.27 10.96
CA ALA A 210 -2.81 11.01 10.39
C ALA A 210 -3.59 10.68 9.13
N TRP A 211 -2.92 10.08 8.15
CA TRP A 211 -3.52 9.67 6.89
C TRP A 211 -2.81 8.45 6.31
N ALA A 212 -3.46 7.82 5.33
CA ALA A 212 -2.85 6.76 4.54
C ALA A 212 -3.21 6.93 3.06
N HIS A 213 -2.37 6.43 2.16
CA HIS A 213 -2.74 6.33 0.74
C HIS A 213 -1.85 5.34 0.00
N ARG A 214 -2.25 4.98 -1.22
CA ARG A 214 -1.39 4.27 -2.16
C ARG A 214 -0.63 5.27 -3.02
N PHE A 215 0.68 5.12 -3.10
CA PHE A 215 1.55 6.02 -3.86
C PHE A 215 2.44 5.23 -4.80
N GLU A 216 2.28 5.44 -6.11
CA GLU A 216 3.05 4.77 -7.17
C GLU A 216 3.14 3.22 -7.04
N GLY A 217 2.21 2.56 -6.35
CA GLY A 217 2.20 1.10 -6.11
C GLY A 217 2.43 0.71 -4.65
N GLY A 218 3.12 1.57 -3.89
CA GLY A 218 3.39 1.39 -2.47
C GLY A 218 2.25 1.83 -1.56
N ARG A 219 2.39 1.52 -0.27
CA ARG A 219 1.44 1.87 0.80
C ARG A 219 2.11 2.84 1.75
N VAL A 220 1.59 4.06 1.86
CA VAL A 220 2.15 5.09 2.74
C VAL A 220 1.17 5.41 3.85
N PHE A 221 1.61 5.24 5.09
CA PHE A 221 0.90 5.68 6.29
C PHE A 221 1.72 6.78 6.98
N TYR A 222 1.07 7.88 7.32
CA TYR A 222 1.66 8.98 8.07
C TYR A 222 0.90 9.21 9.38
N THR A 223 1.62 9.53 10.44
CA THR A 223 1.05 10.09 11.67
C THR A 223 1.94 11.21 12.20
N GLY A 224 1.32 12.34 12.59
CA GLY A 224 2.00 13.47 13.22
C GLY A 224 2.28 13.24 14.71
N LEU A 225 1.69 12.22 15.32
CA LEU A 225 1.95 11.84 16.72
C LEU A 225 3.35 11.25 16.89
N GLY A 226 3.90 11.36 18.10
CA GLY A 226 5.15 10.72 18.51
C GLY A 226 6.34 11.66 18.70
N HIS A 227 6.11 12.98 18.85
CA HIS A 227 7.16 13.94 19.19
C HIS A 227 7.80 13.62 20.54
N ARG A 228 6.96 13.28 21.51
CA ARG A 228 7.36 13.11 22.91
C ARG A 228 7.87 11.71 23.18
N PRO A 229 8.92 11.54 24.00
CA PRO A 229 9.31 10.24 24.52
C PRO A 229 8.14 9.49 25.20
N GLU A 230 7.30 10.21 25.95
CA GLU A 230 6.18 9.62 26.70
C GLU A 230 5.06 9.08 25.78
N SER A 231 4.90 9.61 24.57
CA SER A 231 3.93 9.10 23.59
C SER A 231 4.16 7.62 23.31
N TRP A 232 5.40 7.14 23.40
CA TRP A 232 5.78 5.75 23.15
C TRP A 232 5.51 4.79 24.31
N ALA A 233 4.93 5.28 25.40
CA ALA A 233 4.33 4.46 26.45
C ALA A 233 2.78 4.46 26.39
N ASP A 234 2.16 5.33 25.59
CA ASP A 234 0.71 5.41 25.48
C ASP A 234 0.15 4.23 24.66
N PRO A 235 -0.74 3.40 25.23
CA PRO A 235 -1.29 2.24 24.53
C PRO A 235 -2.04 2.61 23.24
N ARG A 236 -2.60 3.81 23.14
CA ARG A 236 -3.29 4.31 21.95
C ARG A 236 -2.30 4.59 20.83
N VAL A 237 -1.17 5.24 21.13
CA VAL A 237 -0.10 5.51 20.15
C VAL A 237 0.51 4.19 19.69
N LEU A 238 0.81 3.27 20.62
CA LEU A 238 1.35 1.95 20.27
C LEU A 238 0.40 1.14 19.37
N ALA A 239 -0.90 1.16 19.67
CA ALA A 239 -1.91 0.50 18.84
C ALA A 239 -2.05 1.16 17.45
N HIS A 240 -1.98 2.50 17.40
CA HIS A 240 -2.03 3.27 16.17
C HIS A 240 -0.86 2.95 15.24
N VAL A 241 0.37 3.02 15.76
CA VAL A 241 1.59 2.69 14.99
C VAL A 241 1.60 1.22 14.60
N ARG A 242 1.16 0.29 15.46
CA ARG A 242 1.03 -1.13 15.10
C ARG A 242 0.13 -1.34 13.89
N GLY A 243 -1.07 -0.76 13.91
CA GLY A 243 -1.99 -0.91 12.78
C GLY A 243 -1.46 -0.23 11.51
N GLY A 244 -0.79 0.92 11.64
CA GLY A 244 -0.14 1.59 10.52
C GLY A 244 0.98 0.77 9.91
N LEU A 245 1.84 0.17 10.76
CA LEU A 245 2.92 -0.70 10.36
C LEU A 245 2.40 -1.97 9.68
N ALA A 246 1.40 -2.64 10.26
CA ALA A 246 0.82 -3.84 9.68
C ALA A 246 0.18 -3.55 8.31
N TRP A 247 -0.48 -2.40 8.16
CA TRP A 247 -1.05 -2.01 6.86
C TRP A 247 0.03 -1.69 5.83
N ALA A 248 1.06 -0.91 6.20
CA ALA A 248 2.17 -0.57 5.31
C ALA A 248 2.96 -1.82 4.89
N ALA A 249 3.29 -2.71 5.83
CA ALA A 249 3.97 -3.98 5.57
C ALA A 249 3.08 -5.02 4.85
N GLY A 250 1.78 -4.76 4.70
CA GLY A 250 0.85 -5.71 4.06
C GLY A 250 0.49 -6.93 4.92
N THR A 251 0.85 -6.92 6.20
CA THR A 251 0.61 -8.00 7.17
C THR A 251 -0.64 -7.81 8.01
N ALA A 252 -1.38 -6.71 7.81
CA ALA A 252 -2.66 -6.47 8.47
C ALA A 252 -3.61 -7.65 8.22
N LYS A 253 -4.07 -8.30 9.30
CA LYS A 253 -5.01 -9.41 9.21
C LYS A 253 -6.24 -9.00 8.42
N ALA A 254 -6.64 -9.84 7.46
CA ALA A 254 -7.92 -9.67 6.78
C ALA A 254 -9.05 -9.68 7.82
N PRO A 255 -9.99 -8.73 7.77
CA PRO A 255 -11.19 -8.80 8.59
C PRO A 255 -12.02 -10.01 8.18
N ALA A 256 -12.97 -10.43 9.03
CA ALA A 256 -13.86 -11.55 8.72
C ALA A 256 -14.56 -11.41 7.36
N MET A 257 -14.91 -10.17 6.99
CA MET A 257 -15.38 -9.79 5.66
C MET A 257 -15.19 -8.30 5.42
N VAL A 258 -15.15 -7.89 4.15
CA VAL A 258 -15.29 -6.50 3.72
C VAL A 258 -16.51 -6.42 2.82
N VAL A 259 -17.52 -5.63 3.20
CA VAL A 259 -18.68 -5.35 2.35
C VAL A 259 -18.45 -3.99 1.68
N ILE A 260 -18.55 -3.96 0.35
CA ILE A 260 -18.23 -2.79 -0.46
C ILE A 260 -19.43 -2.43 -1.31
N ASP A 261 -19.88 -1.19 -1.17
CA ASP A 261 -20.76 -0.59 -2.16
C ASP A 261 -19.94 -0.01 -3.30
N GLN A 262 -20.12 -0.53 -4.52
CA GLN A 262 -19.39 -0.04 -5.69
C GLN A 262 -19.64 1.46 -5.96
N ARG A 263 -20.77 2.00 -5.51
CA ARG A 263 -21.13 3.42 -5.67
C ARG A 263 -20.14 4.34 -4.97
N ASP A 264 -19.49 3.85 -3.92
CA ASP A 264 -18.48 4.61 -3.16
C ASP A 264 -17.07 4.50 -3.76
N LYS A 265 -16.90 3.68 -4.82
CA LYS A 265 -15.61 3.35 -5.44
C LYS A 265 -15.56 3.71 -6.92
N VAL A 266 -16.50 4.53 -7.38
CA VAL A 266 -16.64 4.94 -8.77
C VAL A 266 -15.81 6.19 -9.07
N ARG A 267 -15.10 6.20 -10.20
CA ARG A 267 -14.43 7.38 -10.74
C ARG A 267 -14.33 7.29 -12.26
N ASP A 268 -14.58 8.40 -12.95
CA ASP A 268 -14.26 8.51 -14.37
C ASP A 268 -12.77 8.77 -14.55
N GLU A 269 -12.13 7.95 -15.38
CA GLU A 269 -10.71 8.04 -15.70
C GLU A 269 -10.40 7.40 -17.05
N PRO A 270 -9.30 7.81 -17.71
CA PRO A 270 -8.80 7.10 -18.88
C PRO A 270 -8.50 5.62 -18.54
N PRO A 271 -8.78 4.67 -19.46
CA PRO A 271 -8.38 3.29 -19.28
C PRO A 271 -6.84 3.13 -19.17
N PRO A 272 -6.35 2.08 -18.49
CA PRO A 272 -4.93 1.78 -18.46
C PRO A 272 -4.39 1.36 -19.85
N HIS A 273 -3.07 1.29 -19.98
CA HIS A 273 -2.36 0.85 -21.19
C HIS A 273 -2.74 1.66 -22.44
N GLY A 274 -2.39 2.95 -22.43
CA GLY A 274 -2.52 3.83 -23.61
C GLY A 274 -3.59 4.92 -23.52
N ALA A 275 -4.40 4.96 -22.45
CA ALA A 275 -5.38 6.03 -22.21
C ALA A 275 -6.33 6.28 -23.39
N ILE A 276 -6.78 5.19 -24.04
CA ILE A 276 -7.61 5.26 -25.24
C ILE A 276 -9.06 5.50 -24.85
N GLY A 277 -9.51 6.76 -24.95
CA GLY A 277 -10.86 7.18 -24.59
C GLY A 277 -11.05 7.37 -23.09
N MET A 278 -12.31 7.32 -22.65
CA MET A 278 -12.71 7.43 -21.24
C MET A 278 -13.40 6.18 -20.74
N SER A 279 -13.42 6.02 -19.42
CA SER A 279 -14.14 4.93 -18.78
C SER A 279 -14.56 5.30 -17.37
N THR A 280 -15.55 4.58 -16.87
CA THR A 280 -15.95 4.64 -15.47
C THR A 280 -15.36 3.44 -14.75
N ALA A 281 -14.44 3.69 -13.83
CA ALA A 281 -13.74 2.66 -13.05
C ALA A 281 -14.41 2.47 -11.69
N TYR A 282 -14.67 1.22 -11.31
CA TYR A 282 -15.12 0.86 -9.97
C TYR A 282 -13.99 0.09 -9.28
N ARG A 283 -13.28 0.78 -8.39
CA ARG A 283 -12.09 0.27 -7.72
C ARG A 283 -12.46 -0.52 -6.47
N ILE A 284 -13.20 -1.61 -6.68
CA ILE A 284 -13.83 -2.39 -5.60
C ILE A 284 -12.77 -2.97 -4.66
N SER A 285 -11.79 -3.71 -5.18
CA SER A 285 -10.76 -4.36 -4.37
C SER A 285 -9.79 -3.39 -3.66
N ASP A 286 -9.74 -2.10 -4.00
CA ASP A 286 -8.81 -1.16 -3.37
C ASP A 286 -9.05 -0.98 -1.87
N ALA A 287 -10.29 -1.20 -1.41
CA ALA A 287 -10.66 -1.13 0.00
C ALA A 287 -10.42 -2.43 0.78
N VAL A 288 -9.98 -3.51 0.13
CA VAL A 288 -9.75 -4.81 0.77
C VAL A 288 -8.28 -4.92 1.23
N PRO A 289 -8.01 -5.06 2.56
CA PRO A 289 -6.67 -5.28 3.08
C PRO A 289 -6.20 -6.71 2.80
N ALA A 290 -4.89 -6.90 2.63
CA ALA A 290 -4.26 -8.21 2.42
C ALA A 290 -4.93 -9.08 1.32
N ARG A 291 -5.48 -8.43 0.29
CA ARG A 291 -6.08 -9.14 -0.84
C ARG A 291 -5.00 -9.83 -1.68
N THR A 292 -5.33 -11.03 -2.17
CA THR A 292 -4.47 -11.83 -3.06
C THR A 292 -4.97 -11.81 -4.51
N MET A 293 -6.10 -11.16 -4.76
CA MET A 293 -6.75 -11.08 -6.06
C MET A 293 -7.22 -9.65 -6.29
N GLU A 294 -7.07 -9.19 -7.52
CA GLU A 294 -7.74 -7.99 -7.98
C GLU A 294 -9.14 -8.35 -8.49
N PHE A 295 -10.13 -7.52 -8.13
CA PHE A 295 -11.50 -7.63 -8.61
C PHE A 295 -12.00 -6.23 -8.92
N ARG A 296 -12.02 -5.88 -10.21
CA ARG A 296 -12.41 -4.56 -10.68
C ARG A 296 -13.58 -4.68 -11.62
N ARG A 297 -14.47 -3.68 -11.57
CA ARG A 297 -15.41 -3.44 -12.65
C ARG A 297 -14.97 -2.20 -13.42
N ARG A 298 -15.09 -2.24 -14.74
CA ARG A 298 -14.87 -1.07 -15.59
C ARG A 298 -15.95 -1.00 -16.66
N ASP A 299 -16.47 0.19 -16.85
CA ASP A 299 -17.36 0.52 -17.97
C ASP A 299 -16.53 1.33 -18.98
N LEU A 300 -16.05 0.68 -20.04
CA LEU A 300 -15.38 1.35 -21.15
C LEU A 300 -16.42 2.12 -21.96
N HIS A 301 -16.25 3.45 -22.07
CA HIS A 301 -17.16 4.29 -22.86
C HIS A 301 -17.03 3.95 -24.35
N VAL A 302 -17.97 4.44 -25.16
CA VAL A 302 -17.99 4.16 -26.60
C VAL A 302 -16.67 4.57 -27.25
N GLY A 303 -16.02 3.62 -27.93
CA GLY A 303 -14.72 3.80 -28.58
C GLY A 303 -13.49 3.68 -27.66
N ALA A 304 -13.68 3.50 -26.34
CA ALA A 304 -12.56 3.33 -25.41
C ALA A 304 -11.95 1.92 -25.46
N ALA A 305 -10.69 1.81 -25.04
CA ALA A 305 -9.98 0.54 -25.00
C ALA A 305 -8.97 0.47 -23.86
N ILE A 306 -8.75 -0.74 -23.35
CA ILE A 306 -7.52 -1.11 -22.67
C ILE A 306 -6.56 -1.52 -23.78
N GLY A 307 -5.48 -0.76 -23.99
CA GLY A 307 -4.56 -1.03 -25.08
C GLY A 307 -3.78 -2.32 -24.88
N ILE A 308 -3.15 -2.77 -25.97
CA ILE A 308 -2.38 -4.01 -25.98
C ILE A 308 -1.17 -3.86 -25.04
N HIS A 309 -1.00 -4.81 -24.14
CA HIS A 309 0.10 -4.86 -23.20
C HIS A 309 0.42 -6.31 -22.82
N PRO A 310 1.68 -6.62 -22.46
CA PRO A 310 2.03 -7.92 -21.90
C PRO A 310 1.47 -8.05 -20.47
N ILE A 311 1.01 -9.25 -20.11
CA ILE A 311 0.61 -9.60 -18.74
C ILE A 311 1.60 -10.58 -18.12
N ASP A 312 1.87 -10.42 -16.81
CA ASP A 312 2.77 -11.28 -16.02
C ASP A 312 2.00 -12.24 -15.08
N HIS A 313 0.68 -12.33 -15.26
CA HIS A 313 -0.23 -13.20 -14.55
C HIS A 313 -1.42 -13.56 -15.44
N ASP A 314 -2.18 -14.58 -15.08
CA ASP A 314 -3.43 -14.91 -15.77
C ASP A 314 -4.49 -13.87 -15.44
N GLU A 315 -5.26 -13.44 -16.44
CA GLU A 315 -6.29 -12.41 -16.30
C GLU A 315 -7.62 -12.86 -16.90
N VAL A 316 -8.73 -12.54 -16.23
CA VAL A 316 -10.07 -12.88 -16.70
C VAL A 316 -10.87 -11.62 -16.96
N TYR A 317 -11.36 -11.48 -18.19
CA TYR A 317 -12.36 -10.48 -18.57
C TYR A 317 -13.74 -11.11 -18.67
N TYR A 318 -14.68 -10.70 -17.82
CA TYR A 318 -16.06 -11.17 -17.85
C TYR A 318 -17.02 -10.04 -18.19
N VAL A 319 -17.82 -10.18 -19.25
CA VAL A 319 -18.68 -9.08 -19.74
C VAL A 319 -20.03 -9.08 -19.04
N LEU A 320 -20.35 -7.96 -18.38
CA LEU A 320 -21.63 -7.70 -17.71
C LEU A 320 -22.67 -7.08 -18.66
N ALA A 321 -22.23 -6.20 -19.56
CA ALA A 321 -23.07 -5.51 -20.55
C ALA A 321 -22.23 -4.96 -21.71
N GLY A 322 -22.87 -4.64 -22.84
CA GLY A 322 -22.18 -4.14 -24.03
C GLY A 322 -21.43 -5.21 -24.81
N GLU A 323 -20.59 -4.76 -25.74
CA GLU A 323 -19.81 -5.61 -26.64
C GLU A 323 -18.36 -5.12 -26.75
N GLY A 324 -17.42 -6.06 -26.80
CA GLY A 324 -15.99 -5.80 -26.80
C GLY A 324 -15.24 -6.76 -27.72
N ASP A 325 -14.21 -6.29 -28.42
CA ASP A 325 -13.26 -7.15 -29.12
C ASP A 325 -12.04 -7.32 -28.22
N VAL A 326 -11.83 -8.53 -27.72
CA VAL A 326 -10.64 -8.92 -26.94
C VAL A 326 -9.58 -9.44 -27.88
N THR A 327 -8.33 -9.07 -27.64
CA THR A 327 -7.15 -9.54 -28.38
C THR A 327 -6.19 -10.23 -27.41
N SER A 328 -5.64 -11.37 -27.83
CA SER A 328 -4.54 -12.07 -27.15
C SER A 328 -3.62 -12.65 -28.23
N ASP A 329 -2.34 -12.27 -28.19
CA ASP A 329 -1.30 -12.70 -29.16
C ASP A 329 -1.74 -12.56 -30.63
N GLY A 330 -2.33 -11.40 -30.94
CA GLY A 330 -2.84 -11.07 -32.28
C GLY A 330 -4.15 -11.76 -32.67
N VAL A 331 -4.69 -12.68 -31.85
CA VAL A 331 -5.99 -13.30 -32.08
C VAL A 331 -7.09 -12.47 -31.44
N THR A 332 -8.00 -11.97 -32.28
CA THR A 332 -9.15 -11.18 -31.82
C THR A 332 -10.45 -11.99 -31.83
N ARG A 333 -11.25 -11.83 -30.77
CA ARG A 333 -12.58 -12.42 -30.63
C ARG A 333 -13.56 -11.41 -30.03
N ARG A 334 -14.82 -11.48 -30.46
CA ARG A 334 -15.92 -10.70 -29.89
C ARG A 334 -16.35 -11.32 -28.56
N LEU A 335 -16.43 -10.51 -27.52
CA LEU A 335 -17.10 -10.79 -26.27
C LEU A 335 -18.42 -10.00 -26.19
N LYS A 336 -19.43 -10.64 -25.62
CA LYS A 336 -20.74 -10.05 -25.30
C LYS A 336 -21.13 -10.44 -23.89
N ARG A 337 -22.19 -9.83 -23.37
CA ARG A 337 -22.78 -10.15 -22.05
C ARG A 337 -22.79 -11.66 -21.76
N GLY A 338 -22.23 -12.03 -20.60
CA GLY A 338 -22.15 -13.40 -20.12
C GLY A 338 -20.95 -14.20 -20.62
N MET A 339 -20.16 -13.67 -21.56
CA MET A 339 -18.92 -14.29 -22.03
C MET A 339 -17.73 -13.89 -21.15
N ALA A 340 -16.76 -14.80 -21.07
CA ALA A 340 -15.47 -14.57 -20.46
C ALA A 340 -14.34 -14.77 -21.48
N ALA A 341 -13.28 -13.98 -21.37
CA ALA A 341 -11.97 -14.32 -21.91
C ALA A 341 -11.04 -14.66 -20.74
N TYR A 342 -10.42 -15.82 -20.81
CA TYR A 342 -9.32 -16.22 -19.94
C TYR A 342 -8.02 -15.98 -20.72
N LEU A 343 -7.15 -15.14 -20.17
CA LEU A 343 -5.93 -14.67 -20.79
C LEU A 343 -4.74 -15.20 -19.98
N TYR A 344 -3.76 -15.77 -20.67
CA TYR A 344 -2.64 -16.45 -20.02
C TYR A 344 -1.45 -15.52 -19.80
N THR A 345 -0.78 -15.74 -18.67
CA THR A 345 0.51 -15.14 -18.33
C THR A 345 1.47 -15.19 -19.53
N GLY A 346 2.10 -14.05 -19.84
CA GLY A 346 3.06 -13.89 -20.93
C GLY A 346 2.45 -13.45 -22.26
N ALA A 347 1.12 -13.46 -22.41
CA ALA A 347 0.46 -13.01 -23.63
C ALA A 347 0.44 -11.48 -23.75
N GLU A 348 0.39 -10.98 -24.99
CA GLU A 348 0.04 -9.58 -25.27
C GLU A 348 -1.48 -9.45 -25.42
N VAL A 349 -2.12 -8.74 -24.49
CA VAL A 349 -3.57 -8.71 -24.36
C VAL A 349 -4.13 -7.29 -24.42
N GLY A 350 -5.37 -7.16 -24.88
CA GLY A 350 -6.10 -5.90 -24.86
C GLY A 350 -7.59 -6.12 -25.10
N ILE A 351 -8.41 -5.11 -24.82
CA ILE A 351 -9.84 -5.15 -25.13
C ILE A 351 -10.34 -3.77 -25.56
N ARG A 352 -11.10 -3.74 -26.66
CA ARG A 352 -11.71 -2.53 -27.20
C ARG A 352 -13.22 -2.62 -27.14
N GLN A 353 -13.88 -1.57 -26.65
CA GLN A 353 -15.33 -1.44 -26.75
C GLN A 353 -15.73 -1.35 -28.23
N VAL A 354 -16.72 -2.16 -28.63
CA VAL A 354 -17.24 -2.21 -30.00
C VAL A 354 -18.76 -2.31 -29.98
N GLY A 355 -19.44 -1.18 -29.97
CA GLY A 355 -20.90 -1.14 -29.95
C GLY A 355 -21.43 0.27 -29.70
N SER A 356 -22.75 0.41 -29.59
CA SER A 356 -23.41 1.70 -29.30
C SER A 356 -23.46 2.05 -27.81
N GLU A 357 -23.27 1.07 -26.94
CA GLU A 357 -23.37 1.21 -25.48
C GLU A 357 -22.02 0.92 -24.81
N PRO A 358 -21.72 1.51 -23.64
CA PRO A 358 -20.51 1.19 -22.87
C PRO A 358 -20.34 -0.32 -22.65
N LEU A 359 -19.09 -0.79 -22.76
CA LEU A 359 -18.73 -2.17 -22.42
C LEU A 359 -18.44 -2.24 -20.93
N SER A 360 -19.33 -2.90 -20.19
CA SER A 360 -19.15 -3.18 -18.77
C SER A 360 -18.52 -4.54 -18.58
N LEU A 361 -17.36 -4.60 -17.93
CA LEU A 361 -16.66 -5.84 -17.65
C LEU A 361 -16.11 -5.92 -16.23
N ILE A 362 -16.02 -7.14 -15.71
CA ILE A 362 -15.18 -7.50 -14.58
C ILE A 362 -13.81 -7.89 -15.11
N ILE A 363 -12.78 -7.37 -14.46
CA ILE A 363 -11.40 -7.72 -14.66
C ILE A 363 -10.90 -8.32 -13.35
N SER A 364 -10.39 -9.54 -13.41
CA SER A 364 -9.86 -10.22 -12.22
C SER A 364 -8.59 -10.98 -12.54
N TYR A 365 -7.62 -10.88 -11.64
CA TYR A 365 -6.32 -11.50 -11.75
C TYR A 365 -5.69 -11.66 -10.37
N PRO A 366 -4.77 -12.62 -10.16
CA PRO A 366 -4.03 -12.73 -8.92
C PRO A 366 -3.09 -11.54 -8.76
N ILE A 367 -2.97 -11.06 -7.53
CA ILE A 367 -1.90 -10.13 -7.18
C ILE A 367 -0.73 -11.00 -6.81
N SER A 368 0.37 -10.90 -7.56
CA SER A 368 1.58 -11.69 -7.30
C SER A 368 1.91 -11.68 -5.81
N GLU A 369 2.02 -12.87 -5.22
CA GLU A 369 2.65 -13.03 -3.92
C GLU A 369 4.08 -12.49 -4.08
N LYS A 370 4.42 -11.49 -3.27
CA LYS A 370 5.76 -10.91 -3.26
C LYS A 370 6.67 -11.70 -2.35
#